data_AF-A0A3B4GR40-F1
#
_entry.id   AF-A0A3B4GR40-F1
#
_cell.length_a   1.000
_cell.length_b   1.000
_cell.length_c   1.000
_cell.angle_alpha   90.00
_cell.angle_beta   90.00
_cell.angle_gamma   90.00
#
_symmetry.space_group_name_H-M   'P 1'
#
loop_
_entity.id
_entity.type
_entity.pdbx_description
1 polymer ?
#
loop_
_entity_poly.entity_id
_entity_poly.type
_entity_poly.pdbx_seq_one_letter_code
_entity_poly.pdbx_strand_id
1 'polypeptide(L)'
;MNDNAPEIVLTSKPNPVREDAPKGTVVALISARDLDSGNNGKVSLELKSGPPFTLKPSFSDNYALVTSGVLDRERFSEYNIEITATDSVPELVLEKTLDREKQGIHQLLLTALDGGNPVKTGTSKITVTVLDNNDNVPVFKKPLYKITVPESSQSGLMLAKVEATDQDEGVNGEIEYSFADHTPEILRSIFQINSATGEIFLKGKLDYENFATHELDISGHCRVQVDITDFNDNAPEIVFTSQPKPLLDTRMWK
;
A
#
# COMPACT_ATOMS: atom_id res chain seq x y z
N MET A 1 29.18 30.18 -21.24
CA MET A 1 27.75 30.31 -21.61
C MET A 1 27.35 28.91 -22.08
N ASN A 2 26.27 28.70 -22.82
CA ASN A 2 26.10 27.44 -23.56
C ASN A 2 26.41 27.74 -25.03
N ASP A 3 27.70 27.80 -25.35
CA ASP A 3 28.21 28.34 -26.61
C ASP A 3 29.05 27.33 -27.40
N ASN A 4 29.27 26.15 -26.85
CA ASN A 4 29.77 24.99 -27.56
C ASN A 4 28.65 23.96 -27.69
N ALA A 5 28.78 23.10 -28.70
CA ALA A 5 27.89 21.96 -28.87
C ALA A 5 28.66 20.69 -28.53
N PRO A 6 27.98 19.64 -28.05
CA PRO A 6 28.66 18.47 -27.56
C PRO A 6 29.24 17.68 -28.72
N GLU A 7 30.46 17.21 -28.55
CA GLU A 7 31.22 16.44 -29.53
C GLU A 7 31.28 14.98 -29.11
N ILE A 8 30.86 14.08 -30.01
CA ILE A 8 31.02 12.63 -29.83
C ILE A 8 32.40 12.22 -30.31
N VAL A 9 33.13 11.48 -29.47
CA VAL A 9 34.44 10.93 -29.78
C VAL A 9 34.40 9.42 -29.64
N LEU A 10 34.70 8.69 -30.72
CA LEU A 10 34.94 7.25 -30.65
C LEU A 10 36.29 7.00 -29.98
N THR A 11 36.27 6.44 -28.77
CA THR A 11 37.49 6.12 -28.00
C THR A 11 38.08 4.77 -28.37
N SER A 12 37.34 3.94 -29.12
CA SER A 12 37.84 2.71 -29.72
C SER A 12 37.34 2.55 -31.16
N LYS A 13 38.11 1.86 -32.01
CA LYS A 13 37.57 1.39 -33.29
C LYS A 13 36.47 0.35 -33.04
N PRO A 14 35.30 0.42 -33.71
CA PRO A 14 34.29 -0.62 -33.61
C PRO A 14 34.87 -1.95 -34.06
N ASN A 15 34.78 -2.97 -33.21
CA ASN A 15 35.24 -4.30 -33.56
C ASN A 15 34.13 -5.07 -34.29
N PRO A 16 34.45 -5.90 -35.29
CA PRO A 16 33.51 -6.88 -35.82
C PRO A 16 33.00 -7.77 -34.69
N VAL A 17 31.69 -7.96 -34.63
CA VAL A 17 31.02 -8.78 -33.60
C VAL A 17 30.57 -10.08 -34.25
N ARG A 18 30.82 -11.22 -33.58
CA ARG A 18 30.32 -12.51 -34.06
C ARG A 18 28.80 -12.57 -33.89
N GLU A 19 28.12 -13.25 -34.81
CA GLU A 19 26.66 -13.39 -34.72
C GLU A 19 26.19 -14.23 -33.52
N ASP A 20 27.06 -15.14 -33.04
CA ASP A 20 26.86 -15.94 -31.82
C ASP A 20 27.19 -15.16 -30.53
N ALA A 21 27.51 -13.87 -30.62
CA ALA A 21 27.88 -13.06 -29.46
C ALA A 21 26.73 -12.96 -28.45
N PRO A 22 27.00 -13.18 -27.15
CA PRO A 22 25.98 -13.06 -26.12
C PRO A 22 25.50 -11.60 -25.99
N LYS A 23 24.28 -11.42 -25.47
CA LYS A 23 23.74 -10.10 -25.11
C LYS A 23 24.68 -9.41 -24.11
N GLY A 24 24.98 -8.14 -24.37
CA GLY A 24 25.89 -7.33 -23.55
C GLY A 24 27.34 -7.34 -24.04
N THR A 25 27.63 -7.99 -25.17
CA THR A 25 28.97 -7.94 -25.78
C THR A 25 29.29 -6.51 -26.21
N VAL A 26 30.46 -6.00 -25.80
CA VAL A 26 30.93 -4.65 -26.13
C VAL A 26 31.42 -4.58 -27.58
N VAL A 27 30.87 -3.64 -28.34
CA VAL A 27 31.17 -3.39 -29.75
C VAL A 27 32.15 -2.23 -29.90
N ALA A 28 31.90 -1.15 -29.18
CA ALA A 28 32.73 0.05 -29.16
C ALA A 28 32.57 0.81 -27.84
N LEU A 29 33.59 1.58 -27.49
CA LEU A 29 33.55 2.62 -26.47
C LEU A 29 33.43 3.99 -27.13
N ILE A 30 32.58 4.82 -26.55
CA ILE A 30 32.18 6.12 -27.06
C ILE A 30 32.24 7.08 -25.89
N SER A 31 32.87 8.23 -26.09
CA SER A 31 32.80 9.34 -25.15
C SER A 31 32.10 10.52 -25.80
N ALA A 32 31.58 11.42 -24.98
CA ALA A 32 31.11 12.71 -25.44
C ALA A 32 31.67 13.78 -24.52
N ARG A 33 32.02 14.92 -25.11
CA ARG A 33 32.56 16.07 -24.38
C ARG A 33 31.88 17.33 -24.84
N ASP A 34 31.64 18.24 -23.92
CA ASP A 34 31.31 19.62 -24.24
C ASP A 34 32.38 20.53 -23.62
N LEU A 35 32.73 21.61 -24.33
CA LEU A 35 33.76 22.56 -23.91
C LEU A 35 33.24 23.63 -22.94
N ASP A 36 31.92 23.69 -22.74
CA ASP A 36 31.29 24.59 -21.80
C ASP A 36 31.55 24.18 -20.35
N SER A 37 31.39 25.12 -19.43
CA SER A 37 31.67 24.90 -18.01
C SER A 37 30.40 24.63 -17.19
N GLY A 38 30.54 23.91 -16.09
CA GLY A 38 29.41 23.64 -15.17
C GLY A 38 28.43 22.64 -15.76
N ASN A 39 27.12 22.91 -15.66
CA ASN A 39 26.08 22.00 -16.19
C ASN A 39 26.00 22.03 -17.72
N ASN A 40 26.47 23.11 -18.36
CA ASN A 40 26.53 23.21 -19.82
C ASN A 40 27.60 22.28 -20.41
N GLY A 41 28.66 21.97 -19.65
CA GLY A 41 29.70 21.02 -20.06
C GLY A 41 29.32 19.53 -19.93
N LYS A 42 28.13 19.23 -19.38
CA LYS A 42 27.67 17.86 -19.13
C LYS A 42 26.85 17.37 -20.32
N VAL A 43 27.25 16.21 -20.85
CA VAL A 43 26.67 15.62 -22.06
C VAL A 43 25.91 14.33 -21.76
N SER A 44 24.74 14.18 -22.38
CA SER A 44 23.98 12.92 -22.41
C SER A 44 24.07 12.29 -23.80
N LEU A 45 24.23 10.96 -23.87
CA LEU A 45 24.22 10.20 -25.12
C LEU A 45 22.95 9.36 -25.24
N GLU A 46 22.29 9.45 -26.38
CA GLU A 46 21.12 8.65 -26.72
C GLU A 46 21.32 7.90 -28.04
N LEU A 47 20.91 6.63 -28.10
CA LEU A 47 20.89 5.84 -29.32
C LEU A 47 19.55 6.06 -30.05
N LYS A 48 19.56 6.86 -31.12
CA LYS A 48 18.38 7.17 -31.95
C LYS A 48 17.94 5.99 -32.82
N SER A 49 18.91 5.27 -33.38
CA SER A 49 18.67 4.16 -34.30
C SER A 49 19.82 3.17 -34.26
N GLY A 50 19.50 1.88 -34.36
CA GLY A 50 20.48 0.80 -34.37
C GLY A 50 20.12 -0.43 -33.53
N PRO A 51 18.88 -0.96 -33.50
CA PRO A 51 18.67 -2.30 -32.99
C PRO A 51 19.48 -3.32 -33.83
N PRO A 52 20.04 -4.38 -33.22
CA PRO A 52 19.88 -4.81 -31.84
C PRO A 52 21.05 -4.36 -30.93
N PHE A 53 21.36 -3.06 -30.90
CA PHE A 53 22.36 -2.48 -30.00
C PHE A 53 21.73 -1.56 -28.95
N THR A 54 22.47 -1.27 -27.88
CA THR A 54 22.11 -0.28 -26.85
C THR A 54 23.39 0.35 -26.29
N LEU A 55 23.29 1.57 -25.76
CA LEU A 55 24.37 2.18 -24.98
C LEU A 55 24.24 1.80 -23.51
N LYS A 56 25.38 1.58 -22.85
CA LYS A 56 25.47 1.39 -21.40
C LYS A 56 26.53 2.32 -20.81
N PRO A 57 26.30 2.94 -19.64
CA PRO A 57 27.33 3.68 -18.94
C PRO A 57 28.56 2.80 -18.65
N SER A 58 29.74 3.37 -18.79
CA SER A 58 31.04 2.75 -18.52
C SER A 58 31.87 3.65 -17.59
N PHE A 59 33.16 3.35 -17.42
CA PHE A 59 34.06 4.12 -16.54
C PHE A 59 34.40 5.49 -17.15
N SER A 60 34.57 6.51 -16.30
CA SER A 60 35.08 7.84 -16.67
C SER A 60 34.26 8.55 -17.77
N ASP A 61 32.94 8.65 -17.60
CA ASP A 61 32.01 9.34 -18.51
C ASP A 61 31.97 8.77 -19.95
N ASN A 62 32.43 7.53 -20.12
CA ASN A 62 32.32 6.79 -21.38
C ASN A 62 31.03 5.95 -21.41
N TYR A 63 30.57 5.65 -22.61
CA TYR A 63 29.48 4.74 -22.90
C TYR A 63 30.00 3.55 -23.72
N ALA A 64 29.58 2.35 -23.36
CA ALA A 64 29.80 1.15 -24.15
C ALA A 64 28.60 0.91 -25.05
N LEU A 65 28.82 0.84 -26.36
CA LEU A 65 27.86 0.29 -27.31
C LEU A 65 27.89 -1.23 -27.18
N VAL A 66 26.77 -1.84 -26.80
CA VAL A 66 26.68 -3.28 -26.54
C VAL A 66 25.53 -3.93 -27.32
N THR A 67 25.65 -5.23 -27.58
CA THR A 67 24.56 -6.03 -28.16
C THR A 67 23.38 -6.12 -27.18
N SER A 68 22.16 -5.86 -27.64
CA SER A 68 20.92 -5.94 -26.86
C SER A 68 20.01 -7.09 -27.28
N GLY A 69 20.24 -7.67 -28.47
CA GLY A 69 19.50 -8.79 -29.04
C GLY A 69 20.37 -9.72 -29.89
N VAL A 70 19.71 -10.64 -30.61
CA VAL A 70 20.37 -11.64 -31.47
C VAL A 70 20.87 -10.99 -32.76
N LEU A 71 22.08 -11.36 -33.18
CA LEU A 71 22.68 -10.97 -34.44
C LEU A 71 22.50 -12.11 -35.45
N ASP A 72 22.24 -11.76 -36.71
CA ASP A 72 22.03 -12.71 -37.80
C ASP A 72 22.69 -12.12 -39.05
N ARG A 73 23.89 -12.63 -39.39
CA ARG A 73 24.71 -12.07 -40.45
C ARG A 73 24.09 -12.31 -41.83
N GLU A 74 23.41 -13.44 -42.05
CA GLU A 74 22.74 -13.75 -43.31
C GLU A 74 21.59 -12.76 -43.59
N ARG A 75 20.96 -12.24 -42.53
CA ARG A 75 19.92 -11.22 -42.65
C ARG A 75 20.46 -9.80 -42.73
N PHE A 76 21.42 -9.45 -41.86
CA PHE A 76 22.05 -8.13 -41.82
C PHE A 76 23.54 -8.27 -41.51
N SER A 77 24.39 -8.06 -42.52
CA SER A 77 25.84 -8.11 -42.35
C SER A 77 26.46 -6.79 -41.91
N GLU A 78 25.68 -5.70 -41.86
CA GLU A 78 26.10 -4.36 -41.48
C GLU A 78 24.93 -3.59 -40.83
N TYR A 79 25.24 -2.74 -39.86
CA TYR A 79 24.26 -1.94 -39.12
C TYR A 79 24.68 -0.48 -39.10
N ASN A 80 23.75 0.40 -39.48
CA ASN A 80 23.89 1.84 -39.28
C ASN A 80 23.40 2.20 -37.89
N ILE A 81 24.26 2.83 -37.10
CA ILE A 81 24.00 3.21 -35.71
C ILE A 81 24.06 4.72 -35.63
N GLU A 82 22.98 5.33 -35.17
CA GLU A 82 22.85 6.77 -35.01
C GLU A 82 22.78 7.12 -33.52
N ILE A 83 23.76 7.90 -33.07
CA ILE A 83 23.90 8.33 -31.67
C ILE A 83 23.85 9.85 -31.66
N THR A 84 23.05 10.40 -30.75
CA THR A 84 22.94 11.84 -30.52
C THR A 84 23.53 12.20 -29.16
N ALA A 85 24.38 13.21 -29.16
CA ALA A 85 24.84 13.88 -27.95
C ALA A 85 24.01 15.14 -27.75
N THR A 86 23.52 15.35 -26.53
CA THR A 86 22.81 16.56 -26.16
C THR A 86 23.41 17.13 -24.88
N ASP A 87 23.49 18.45 -24.81
CA ASP A 87 23.73 19.15 -23.54
C ASP A 87 22.65 18.75 -22.55
N SER A 88 23.02 18.76 -21.27
CA SER A 88 22.20 18.30 -20.16
C SER A 88 20.71 18.62 -20.34
N VAL A 89 19.91 17.58 -20.50
CA VAL A 89 18.46 17.68 -20.51
C VAL A 89 18.01 17.94 -19.07
N PRO A 90 17.09 18.90 -18.81
CA PRO A 90 16.56 19.11 -17.48
C PRO A 90 15.78 17.88 -17.01
N GLU A 91 16.17 17.32 -15.87
CA GLU A 91 15.48 16.21 -15.22
C GLU A 91 14.74 16.71 -13.97
N LEU A 92 13.48 16.28 -13.80
CA LEU A 92 12.71 16.52 -12.58
C LEU A 92 12.83 15.28 -11.68
N VAL A 93 13.55 15.43 -10.57
CA VAL A 93 13.77 14.34 -9.60
C VAL A 93 13.02 14.61 -8.31
N LEU A 94 12.62 13.54 -7.64
CA LEU A 94 11.96 13.60 -6.35
C LEU A 94 13.00 13.81 -5.23
N GLU A 95 12.87 14.88 -4.45
CA GLU A 95 13.78 15.15 -3.32
C GLU A 95 13.32 14.47 -2.02
N LYS A 96 12.00 14.34 -1.83
CA LYS A 96 11.37 13.77 -0.63
C LYS A 96 10.22 12.87 -1.01
N THR A 97 9.96 11.85 -0.20
CA THR A 97 8.81 10.96 -0.40
C THR A 97 7.50 11.75 -0.50
N LEU A 98 6.62 11.32 -1.40
CA LEU A 98 5.28 11.85 -1.55
C LEU A 98 4.33 11.11 -0.61
N ASP A 99 3.27 11.79 -0.22
CA ASP A 99 2.22 11.31 0.69
C ASP A 99 0.92 11.85 0.09
N ARG A 100 0.08 10.95 -0.42
CA ARG A 100 -1.12 11.32 -1.19
C ARG A 100 -2.20 11.87 -0.24
N GLU A 101 -2.33 11.28 0.94
CA GLU A 101 -3.27 11.66 2.00
C GLU A 101 -3.02 13.09 2.47
N LYS A 102 -1.75 13.51 2.44
CA LYS A 102 -1.37 14.91 2.66
C LYS A 102 -1.55 15.79 1.42
N GLN A 103 -1.12 15.33 0.24
CA GLN A 103 -1.25 16.07 -1.01
C GLN A 103 -1.24 15.18 -2.26
N GLY A 104 -2.41 14.89 -2.82
CA GLY A 104 -2.56 14.06 -4.03
C GLY A 104 -2.19 14.73 -5.36
N ILE A 105 -2.07 16.07 -5.42
CA ILE A 105 -1.76 16.81 -6.65
C ILE A 105 -0.72 17.90 -6.38
N HIS A 106 0.36 17.89 -7.17
CA HIS A 106 1.37 18.95 -7.19
C HIS A 106 1.34 19.69 -8.53
N GLN A 107 1.16 21.00 -8.48
CA GLN A 107 1.21 21.87 -9.66
C GLN A 107 2.52 22.66 -9.65
N LEU A 108 3.35 22.42 -10.65
CA LEU A 108 4.67 23.05 -10.81
C LEU A 108 4.65 23.98 -12.03
N LEU A 109 5.42 25.07 -11.94
CA LEU A 109 5.65 25.98 -13.06
C LEU A 109 7.13 25.91 -13.45
N LEU A 110 7.42 25.24 -14.56
CA LEU A 110 8.74 25.21 -15.15
C LEU A 110 8.99 26.53 -15.87
N THR A 111 10.09 27.21 -15.56
CA THR A 111 10.51 28.45 -16.23
C THR A 111 11.89 28.25 -16.83
N ALA A 112 11.98 28.39 -18.15
CA ALA A 112 13.23 28.45 -18.89
C ALA A 112 13.63 29.92 -19.08
N LEU A 113 14.92 30.22 -18.91
CA LEU A 113 15.50 31.55 -19.15
C LEU A 113 16.57 31.43 -20.25
N ASP A 114 16.61 32.38 -21.17
CA ASP A 114 17.71 32.49 -22.12
C ASP A 114 18.92 33.25 -21.53
N GLY A 115 20.07 33.17 -22.19
CA GLY A 115 21.29 33.90 -21.81
C GLY A 115 21.38 35.33 -22.37
N GLY A 116 20.27 35.88 -22.89
CA GLY A 116 20.26 37.16 -23.58
C GLY A 116 20.35 38.37 -22.64
N ASN A 117 20.61 39.54 -23.21
CA ASN A 117 20.45 40.82 -22.52
C ASN A 117 19.62 41.79 -23.38
N PRO A 118 18.32 42.00 -23.08
CA PRO A 118 17.59 41.50 -21.91
C PRO A 118 17.26 40.00 -22.01
N VAL A 119 17.15 39.34 -20.85
CA VAL A 119 16.76 37.92 -20.74
C VAL A 119 15.29 37.74 -21.15
N LYS A 120 15.00 36.70 -21.93
CA LYS A 120 13.64 36.23 -22.20
C LYS A 120 13.37 34.93 -21.46
N THR A 121 12.09 34.69 -21.18
CA THR A 121 11.64 33.50 -20.47
C THR A 121 10.52 32.78 -21.21
N GLY A 122 10.45 31.47 -21.01
CA GLY A 122 9.34 30.61 -21.42
C GLY A 122 8.85 29.81 -20.23
N THR A 123 7.54 29.62 -20.08
CA THR A 123 6.97 28.88 -18.95
C THR A 123 6.10 27.71 -19.41
N SER A 124 6.10 26.64 -18.63
CA SER A 124 5.24 25.47 -18.84
C SER A 124 4.70 24.96 -17.50
N LYS A 125 3.44 24.53 -17.48
CA LYS A 125 2.79 23.97 -16.28
C LYS A 125 2.95 22.45 -16.29
N ILE A 126 3.39 21.90 -15.18
CA ILE A 126 3.50 20.45 -14.95
C ILE A 126 2.52 20.10 -13.84
N THR A 127 1.69 19.09 -14.07
CA THR A 127 0.79 18.53 -13.05
C THR A 127 1.26 17.13 -12.72
N VAL A 128 1.61 16.90 -11.46
CA VAL A 128 1.97 15.58 -10.93
C VAL A 128 0.81 15.10 -10.09
N THR A 129 0.25 13.95 -10.47
CA THR A 129 -0.80 13.26 -9.72
C THR A 129 -0.16 12.11 -8.94
N VAL A 130 -0.35 12.10 -7.62
CA VAL A 130 0.12 11.03 -6.75
C VAL A 130 -0.94 9.93 -6.74
N LEU A 131 -0.54 8.70 -7.00
CA LEU A 131 -1.42 7.54 -6.94
C LEU A 131 -1.51 7.03 -5.51
N ASP A 132 -2.67 6.50 -5.16
CA ASP A 132 -2.96 5.92 -3.87
C ASP A 132 -2.21 4.60 -3.66
N ASN A 133 -1.77 4.39 -2.42
CA ASN A 133 -1.21 3.15 -1.93
C ASN A 133 -1.93 2.82 -0.63
N ASN A 134 -2.21 1.54 -0.38
CA ASN A 134 -2.85 1.11 0.86
C ASN A 134 -1.84 1.12 2.01
N ASP A 135 -1.61 2.29 2.60
CA ASP A 135 -0.65 2.50 3.68
C ASP A 135 -1.27 3.05 4.96
N ASN A 136 -2.58 3.29 4.97
CA ASN A 136 -3.33 3.57 6.18
C ASN A 136 -4.11 2.33 6.61
N VAL A 137 -4.43 2.29 7.91
CA VAL A 137 -5.28 1.24 8.48
C VAL A 137 -6.56 1.89 8.99
N PRO A 138 -7.70 1.17 8.97
CA PRO A 138 -8.96 1.73 9.42
C PRO A 138 -8.91 2.16 10.89
N VAL A 139 -9.41 3.36 11.19
CA VAL A 139 -9.43 3.92 12.55
C VAL A 139 -10.87 4.06 13.04
N PHE A 140 -11.20 3.42 14.16
CA PHE A 140 -12.52 3.55 14.79
C PHE A 140 -12.74 4.92 15.42
N LYS A 141 -13.97 5.45 15.30
CA LYS A 141 -14.37 6.73 15.92
C LYS A 141 -14.34 6.71 17.45
N LYS A 142 -14.54 5.53 18.05
CA LYS A 142 -14.46 5.32 19.50
C LYS A 142 -13.72 4.02 19.78
N PRO A 143 -12.88 3.98 20.83
CA PRO A 143 -12.20 2.74 21.23
C PRO A 143 -13.13 1.76 21.95
N LEU A 144 -14.24 2.27 22.53
CA LEU A 144 -15.19 1.49 23.32
C LEU A 144 -16.63 1.97 23.06
N TYR A 145 -17.51 1.02 22.78
CA TYR A 145 -18.96 1.21 22.70
C TYR A 145 -19.62 0.43 23.85
N LYS A 146 -20.35 1.12 24.72
CA LYS A 146 -21.10 0.49 25.81
C LYS A 146 -22.58 0.50 25.49
N ILE A 147 -23.21 -0.66 25.63
CA ILE A 147 -24.65 -0.81 25.45
C ILE A 147 -25.24 -1.61 26.60
N THR A 148 -26.51 -1.37 26.87
CA THR A 148 -27.26 -2.11 27.87
C THR A 148 -28.47 -2.73 27.21
N VAL A 149 -28.69 -4.03 27.42
CA VAL A 149 -29.74 -4.80 26.74
C VAL A 149 -30.44 -5.74 27.73
N PRO A 150 -31.79 -5.85 27.71
CA PRO A 150 -32.50 -6.85 28.51
C PRO A 150 -32.22 -8.26 28.02
N GLU A 151 -32.11 -9.24 28.93
CA GLU A 151 -31.88 -10.63 28.53
C GLU A 151 -33.03 -11.23 27.71
N SER A 152 -34.26 -10.72 27.94
CA SER A 152 -35.47 -11.07 27.19
C SER A 152 -35.48 -10.57 25.73
N SER A 153 -34.41 -9.90 25.29
CA SER A 153 -34.29 -9.37 23.93
C SER A 153 -34.29 -10.48 22.87
N GLN A 154 -35.00 -10.22 21.78
CA GLN A 154 -35.16 -11.18 20.69
C GLN A 154 -34.01 -11.11 19.68
N SER A 155 -33.73 -12.26 19.05
CA SER A 155 -32.83 -12.33 17.89
C SER A 155 -33.29 -11.37 16.78
N GLY A 156 -32.33 -10.72 16.12
CA GLY A 156 -32.54 -9.68 15.13
C GLY A 156 -32.48 -8.25 15.69
N LEU A 157 -32.40 -8.08 17.01
CA LEU A 157 -32.23 -6.76 17.63
C LEU A 157 -30.88 -6.15 17.24
N MET A 158 -30.90 -4.93 16.69
CA MET A 158 -29.70 -4.11 16.49
C MET A 158 -29.21 -3.58 17.83
N LEU A 159 -27.97 -3.88 18.17
CA LEU A 159 -27.36 -3.59 19.46
C LEU A 159 -26.50 -2.32 19.41
N ALA A 160 -25.61 -2.24 18.44
CA ALA A 160 -24.68 -1.13 18.26
C ALA A 160 -24.30 -0.97 16.79
N LYS A 161 -23.72 0.18 16.46
CA LYS A 161 -23.03 0.40 15.19
C LYS A 161 -21.64 0.93 15.47
N VAL A 162 -20.63 0.16 15.09
CA VAL A 162 -19.24 0.62 15.12
C VAL A 162 -18.93 1.32 13.80
N GLU A 163 -18.12 2.38 13.87
CA GLU A 163 -17.78 3.18 12.71
C GLU A 163 -16.28 3.40 12.70
N ALA A 164 -15.64 3.04 11.59
CA ALA A 164 -14.25 3.30 11.31
C ALA A 164 -14.12 4.11 10.02
N THR A 165 -12.98 4.79 9.87
CA THR A 165 -12.63 5.56 8.67
C THR A 165 -11.22 5.19 8.27
N ASP A 166 -11.01 5.04 6.98
CA ASP A 166 -9.70 4.87 6.36
C ASP A 166 -9.42 6.10 5.48
N GLN A 167 -8.16 6.51 5.39
CA GLN A 167 -7.75 7.71 4.66
C GLN A 167 -7.39 7.42 3.19
N ASP A 168 -7.22 6.14 2.84
CA ASP A 168 -6.86 5.70 1.50
C ASP A 168 -8.03 5.87 0.51
N GLU A 169 -7.70 5.89 -0.79
CA GLU A 169 -8.66 6.17 -1.86
C GLU A 169 -9.33 4.91 -2.43
N GLY A 170 -10.62 5.04 -2.75
CA GLY A 170 -11.37 3.98 -3.44
C GLY A 170 -11.39 2.69 -2.62
N VAL A 171 -11.04 1.57 -3.27
CA VAL A 171 -11.06 0.23 -2.65
C VAL A 171 -10.08 0.08 -1.49
N ASN A 172 -9.00 0.88 -1.46
CA ASN A 172 -8.05 0.83 -0.36
C ASN A 172 -8.64 1.43 0.92
N GLY A 173 -9.57 2.38 0.78
CA GLY A 173 -10.33 2.95 1.90
C GLY A 173 -11.63 2.22 2.23
N GLU A 174 -11.96 1.11 1.55
CA GLU A 174 -13.14 0.31 1.85
C GLU A 174 -12.89 -0.56 3.09
N ILE A 175 -13.84 -0.53 4.04
CA ILE A 175 -13.68 -1.17 5.35
C ILE A 175 -14.57 -2.39 5.45
N GLU A 176 -14.00 -3.51 5.88
CA GLU A 176 -14.72 -4.73 6.22
C GLU A 176 -14.66 -5.00 7.74
N TYR A 177 -15.83 -5.07 8.37
CA TYR A 177 -15.96 -5.28 9.81
C TYR A 177 -16.07 -6.77 10.16
N SER A 178 -15.34 -7.18 11.20
CA SER A 178 -15.39 -8.55 11.72
C SER A 178 -15.05 -8.59 13.20
N PHE A 179 -15.49 -9.65 13.89
CA PHE A 179 -14.99 -9.96 15.22
C PHE A 179 -13.53 -10.39 15.14
N ALA A 180 -12.72 -9.96 16.11
CA ALA A 180 -11.31 -10.34 16.19
C ALA A 180 -11.15 -11.86 16.26
N ASP A 181 -10.06 -12.39 15.70
CA ASP A 181 -9.85 -13.84 15.54
C ASP A 181 -9.92 -14.61 16.87
N HIS A 182 -9.50 -13.98 17.97
CA HIS A 182 -9.56 -14.56 19.31
C HIS A 182 -10.94 -14.52 19.97
N THR A 183 -11.95 -13.93 19.31
CA THR A 183 -13.33 -13.88 19.82
C THR A 183 -13.90 -15.29 19.94
N PRO A 184 -14.31 -15.74 21.14
CA PRO A 184 -14.84 -17.08 21.37
C PRO A 184 -16.02 -17.44 20.45
N GLU A 185 -16.08 -18.68 20.00
CA GLU A 185 -17.15 -19.17 19.11
C GLU A 185 -18.54 -19.02 19.72
N ILE A 186 -18.65 -19.13 21.05
CA ILE A 186 -19.92 -18.91 21.75
C ILE A 186 -20.44 -17.47 21.54
N LEU A 187 -19.57 -16.47 21.55
CA LEU A 187 -19.95 -15.08 21.26
C LEU A 187 -20.31 -14.91 19.79
N ARG A 188 -19.63 -15.59 18.86
CA ARG A 188 -19.98 -15.61 17.42
C ARG A 188 -21.33 -16.29 17.15
N SER A 189 -21.79 -17.15 18.06
CA SER A 189 -23.12 -17.75 18.00
C SER A 189 -24.24 -16.84 18.53
N ILE A 190 -23.90 -15.94 19.47
CA ILE A 190 -24.84 -15.03 20.13
C ILE A 190 -24.93 -13.68 19.40
N PHE A 191 -23.82 -13.19 18.85
CA PHE A 191 -23.72 -11.89 18.20
C PHE A 191 -23.29 -12.04 16.75
N GLN A 192 -23.76 -11.11 15.91
CA GLN A 192 -23.38 -11.01 14.51
C GLN A 192 -22.99 -9.58 14.20
N ILE A 193 -21.98 -9.38 13.37
CA ILE A 193 -21.63 -8.08 12.79
C ILE A 193 -21.86 -8.11 11.28
N ASN A 194 -22.48 -7.06 10.76
CA ASN A 194 -22.56 -6.84 9.32
C ASN A 194 -21.21 -6.32 8.82
N SER A 195 -20.59 -7.04 7.89
CA SER A 195 -19.24 -6.75 7.43
C SER A 195 -19.13 -5.45 6.64
N ALA A 196 -20.20 -4.97 6.02
CA ALA A 196 -20.19 -3.72 5.26
C ALA A 196 -20.62 -2.50 6.09
N THR A 197 -21.54 -2.68 7.06
CA THR A 197 -22.14 -1.54 7.78
C THR A 197 -21.61 -1.32 9.19
N GLY A 198 -20.91 -2.31 9.77
CA GLY A 198 -20.44 -2.25 11.16
C GLY A 198 -21.56 -2.37 12.19
N GLU A 199 -22.77 -2.73 11.76
CA GLU A 199 -23.92 -2.93 12.63
C GLU A 199 -23.85 -4.29 13.32
N ILE A 200 -24.01 -4.29 14.64
CA ILE A 200 -23.96 -5.48 15.49
C ILE A 200 -25.38 -5.85 15.88
N PHE A 201 -25.74 -7.11 15.69
CA PHE A 201 -27.05 -7.67 15.96
C PHE A 201 -26.97 -8.82 16.95
N LEU A 202 -28.03 -8.98 17.74
CA LEU A 202 -28.27 -10.17 18.53
C LEU A 202 -28.77 -11.31 17.62
N LYS A 203 -28.15 -12.48 17.70
CA LYS A 203 -28.50 -13.70 16.96
C LYS A 203 -28.96 -14.83 17.88
N GLY A 204 -28.37 -14.93 19.06
CA GLY A 204 -28.69 -15.92 20.07
C GLY A 204 -29.63 -15.38 21.15
N LYS A 205 -29.73 -16.14 22.25
CA LYS A 205 -30.37 -15.70 23.48
C LYS A 205 -29.31 -15.17 24.45
N LEU A 206 -29.71 -14.21 25.26
CA LEU A 206 -28.94 -13.73 26.40
C LEU A 206 -29.45 -14.43 27.65
N ASP A 207 -28.58 -14.58 28.64
CA ASP A 207 -28.83 -15.29 29.90
C ASP A 207 -27.99 -14.59 30.97
N TYR A 208 -28.65 -13.77 31.79
CA TYR A 208 -28.00 -12.95 32.81
C TYR A 208 -27.32 -13.81 33.88
N GLU A 209 -27.95 -14.91 34.30
CA GLU A 209 -27.43 -15.82 35.32
C GLU A 209 -26.12 -16.47 34.91
N ASN A 210 -25.93 -16.70 33.61
CA ASN A 210 -24.67 -17.23 33.09
C ASN A 210 -23.62 -16.11 32.89
N PHE A 211 -24.00 -15.00 32.25
CA PHE A 211 -23.10 -13.88 31.98
C PHE A 211 -23.84 -12.54 32.06
N ALA A 212 -23.45 -11.69 33.01
CA ALA A 212 -23.99 -10.33 33.14
C ALA A 212 -23.41 -9.32 32.12
N THR A 213 -22.24 -9.61 31.55
CA THR A 213 -21.57 -8.74 30.58
C THR A 213 -20.84 -9.57 29.52
N HIS A 214 -20.94 -9.15 28.26
CA HIS A 214 -20.12 -9.66 27.16
C HIS A 214 -19.21 -8.57 26.60
N GLU A 215 -17.95 -8.92 26.34
CA GLU A 215 -17.00 -8.08 25.62
C GLU A 215 -16.76 -8.65 24.22
N LEU A 216 -16.99 -7.83 23.21
CA LEU A 216 -16.75 -8.15 21.80
C LEU A 216 -15.58 -7.31 21.30
N ASP A 217 -14.46 -7.97 21.04
CA ASP A 217 -13.34 -7.33 20.37
C ASP A 217 -13.57 -7.36 18.85
N ILE A 218 -13.56 -6.19 18.23
CA ILE A 218 -13.68 -6.01 16.79
C ILE A 218 -12.26 -5.94 16.19
N SER A 219 -12.07 -6.55 15.03
CA SER A 219 -10.81 -6.45 14.28
C SER A 219 -10.47 -4.98 14.03
N GLY A 220 -9.20 -4.58 14.25
CA GLY A 220 -8.78 -3.18 14.22
C GLY A 220 -8.88 -2.43 15.57
N HIS A 221 -8.84 -3.16 16.69
CA HIS A 221 -8.70 -2.60 18.05
C HIS A 221 -9.85 -1.71 18.54
N CYS A 222 -11.10 -2.15 18.33
CA CYS A 222 -12.28 -1.55 18.95
C CYS A 222 -12.99 -2.57 19.84
N ARG A 223 -13.55 -2.13 20.97
CA ARG A 223 -14.32 -2.99 21.88
C ARG A 223 -15.78 -2.58 21.95
N VAL A 224 -16.67 -3.56 22.02
CA VAL A 224 -18.09 -3.37 22.36
C VAL A 224 -18.38 -4.14 23.64
N GLN A 225 -18.81 -3.41 24.68
CA GLN A 225 -19.24 -3.98 25.95
C GLN A 225 -20.77 -4.00 25.98
N VAL A 226 -21.33 -5.20 26.16
CA VAL A 226 -22.76 -5.45 26.22
C VAL A 226 -23.11 -5.83 27.65
N ASP A 227 -23.72 -4.90 28.39
CA ASP A 227 -24.20 -5.13 29.74
C ASP A 227 -25.64 -5.65 29.69
N ILE A 228 -25.90 -6.80 30.32
CA ILE A 228 -27.21 -7.45 30.33
C ILE A 228 -27.98 -7.04 31.59
N THR A 229 -29.25 -6.69 31.44
CA THR A 229 -30.14 -6.45 32.59
C THR A 229 -30.99 -7.67 32.89
N ASP A 230 -30.91 -8.11 34.14
CA ASP A 230 -31.64 -9.19 34.79
C ASP A 230 -33.17 -9.01 34.72
N PHE A 231 -33.88 -10.11 34.51
CA PHE A 231 -35.31 -10.28 34.60
C PHE A 231 -35.62 -11.55 35.41
N ASN A 232 -36.55 -11.46 36.38
CA ASN A 232 -36.88 -12.61 37.23
C ASN A 232 -37.64 -13.73 36.47
N ASP A 233 -36.91 -14.56 35.73
CA ASP A 233 -37.43 -15.66 34.92
C ASP A 233 -37.05 -17.06 35.47
N ASN A 234 -36.19 -17.11 36.49
CA ASN A 234 -35.82 -18.34 37.19
C ASN A 234 -36.65 -18.57 38.47
N ALA A 235 -37.27 -19.74 38.58
CA ALA A 235 -38.01 -20.16 39.77
C ALA A 235 -37.05 -20.66 40.87
N PRO A 236 -37.36 -20.44 42.17
CA PRO A 236 -36.51 -20.93 43.26
C PRO A 236 -36.47 -22.47 43.29
N GLU A 237 -35.28 -23.04 43.41
CA GLU A 237 -35.08 -24.48 43.58
C GLU A 237 -34.99 -24.87 45.07
N ILE A 238 -35.76 -25.88 45.47
CA ILE A 238 -35.66 -26.45 46.83
C ILE A 238 -34.71 -27.64 46.79
N VAL A 239 -33.50 -27.46 47.33
CA VAL A 239 -32.50 -28.52 47.46
C VAL A 239 -32.55 -29.11 48.88
N PHE A 240 -32.85 -30.41 48.97
CA PHE A 240 -32.78 -31.15 50.24
C PHE A 240 -31.32 -31.51 50.55
N THR A 241 -30.71 -30.82 51.52
CA THR A 241 -29.31 -31.00 51.92
C THR A 241 -29.08 -32.09 52.98
N SER A 242 -30.14 -32.79 53.42
CA SER A 242 -30.01 -33.87 54.41
C SER A 242 -30.89 -35.07 54.07
N GLN A 243 -30.34 -36.27 54.23
CA GLN A 243 -31.16 -37.47 54.27
C GLN A 243 -31.93 -37.49 55.60
N PRO A 244 -33.24 -37.79 55.59
CA PRO A 244 -34.00 -37.92 56.83
C PRO A 244 -33.36 -39.02 57.69
N LYS A 245 -32.97 -38.68 58.93
CA LYS A 245 -32.57 -39.67 59.93
C LYS A 245 -33.70 -40.71 60.02
N PRO A 246 -33.42 -42.03 59.90
CA PRO A 246 -34.44 -43.03 60.14
C PRO A 246 -34.99 -42.79 61.54
N LEU A 247 -36.30 -42.59 61.63
CA LEU A 247 -37.00 -42.55 62.91
C LEU A 247 -36.70 -43.88 63.60
N LEU A 248 -36.02 -43.85 64.76
CA LEU A 248 -35.95 -45.04 65.60
C LEU A 248 -37.39 -45.40 65.96
N ASP A 249 -37.82 -46.58 65.52
CA ASP A 249 -39.10 -47.17 65.86
C ASP A 249 -39.21 -47.29 67.38
N THR A 250 -39.96 -46.39 68.01
CA THR A 250 -40.33 -46.47 69.42
C THR A 250 -41.46 -47.49 69.60
N ARG A 251 -41.17 -48.75 69.28
CA ARG A 251 -41.96 -49.90 69.73
C ARG A 251 -41.12 -50.79 70.62
N MET A 252 -40.95 -50.35 71.86
CA MET A 252 -40.71 -51.23 73.00
C MET A 252 -41.64 -50.78 74.12
N TRP A 253 -42.79 -51.43 74.24
CA TRP A 253 -43.60 -51.42 75.46
C TRP A 253 -43.22 -52.64 76.31
N LYS A 254 -42.73 -52.41 77.53
CA LYS A 254 -43.25 -52.92 78.81
C LYS A 254 -42.26 -52.61 79.93
#